data_AF-A0A4Q3E067-F1
#
_entry.id   AF-A0A4Q3E067-F1
#
_cell.length_a   1.000
_cell.length_b   1.000
_cell.length_c   1.000
_cell.angle_alpha   90.00
_cell.angle_beta   90.00
_cell.angle_gamma   90.00
#
_symmetry.space_group_name_H-M   'P 1'
#
loop_
_entity.id
_entity.type
_entity.pdbx_description
1 polymer ?
#
loop_
_entity_poly.entity_id
_entity_poly.type
_entity_poly.pdbx_seq_one_letter_code
_entity_poly.pdbx_strand_id
1 'polypeptide(L)'
;FKNMAHKYKRSFGKAERDQRKALFDEAHRIMRDVANIEEFVIDDVINKAQVITATLVGADHYTIKKLTYRTVVMDEAGQALEPASWIAILKAQRLILAGDHLQLPPTIKSQQSGLTTTLLEKTVALHPEAVTLLDEQYRMNTAIMGFSSLKFYQNKLTAHPLVANRLWQVDDKPFTFIDTAGAGYEEQAEGTSTTNPEEAAFIVKHIVAMAYADVSIAVIAPYKGQVNLLKDLLAGTTVEVNTVDGFQGQERDVIYISLTRSNSEGTIGFLSDYRRMNVAMTRAKLKLVLVGDSATLAQTPFYAELIAYAESLGGYESVWEY
;
A
#
# COMPACT_ATOMS: atom_id res chain seq x y z
N PHE A 1 14.04 42.93 1.62
CA PHE A 1 13.18 44.13 1.67
C PHE A 1 12.06 44.06 2.73
N LYS A 2 11.15 43.07 2.73
CA LYS A 2 10.11 42.91 3.77
C LYS A 2 10.67 42.94 5.21
N ASN A 3 11.71 42.17 5.52
CA ASN A 3 12.32 42.16 6.86
C ASN A 3 12.91 43.54 7.27
N MET A 4 13.38 44.34 6.32
CA MET A 4 13.84 45.71 6.58
C MET A 4 12.66 46.67 6.80
N ALA A 5 11.57 46.49 6.08
CA ALA A 5 10.33 47.28 6.23
C ALA A 5 9.54 46.95 7.52
N HIS A 6 9.81 45.80 8.15
CA HIS A 6 9.20 45.36 9.41
C HIS A 6 10.03 45.67 10.67
N LYS A 7 11.22 46.28 10.57
CA LYS A 7 11.97 46.72 11.75
C LYS A 7 11.13 47.73 12.56
N TYR A 8 10.82 47.37 13.81
CA TYR A 8 9.92 48.13 14.68
C TYR A 8 10.55 49.46 15.12
N LYS A 9 9.81 50.56 14.99
CA LYS A 9 10.13 51.87 15.60
C LYS A 9 8.86 52.47 16.21
N ARG A 10 9.00 53.09 17.40
CA ARG A 10 7.90 53.62 18.23
C ARG A 10 7.19 54.86 17.64
N SER A 11 7.84 55.60 16.74
CA SER A 11 7.23 56.71 15.99
C SER A 11 7.95 56.83 14.65
N PHE A 12 7.20 56.92 13.55
CA PHE A 12 7.75 57.11 12.21
C PHE A 12 7.51 58.55 11.77
N GLY A 13 8.59 59.30 11.51
CA GLY A 13 8.53 60.59 10.82
C GLY A 13 8.13 60.42 9.34
N LYS A 14 7.74 61.51 8.65
CA LYS A 14 7.29 61.47 7.24
C LYS A 14 8.29 60.75 6.32
N ALA A 15 9.57 61.10 6.40
CA ALA A 15 10.64 60.49 5.60
C ALA A 15 10.80 58.98 5.84
N GLU A 16 10.62 58.52 7.09
CA GLU A 16 10.73 57.10 7.41
C GLU A 16 9.50 56.30 6.95
N ARG A 17 8.31 56.91 6.95
CA ARG A 17 7.10 56.32 6.35
C ARG A 17 7.26 56.16 4.85
N ASP A 18 7.81 57.17 4.18
CA ASP A 18 8.08 57.15 2.74
C ASP A 18 9.13 56.09 2.39
N GLN A 19 10.21 55.98 3.18
CA GLN A 19 11.22 54.92 3.02
C GLN A 19 10.63 53.52 3.22
N ARG A 20 9.77 53.33 4.23
CA ARG A 20 9.10 52.05 4.48
C ARG A 20 8.17 51.68 3.33
N LYS A 21 7.42 52.64 2.78
CA LYS A 21 6.58 52.45 1.60
C LYS A 21 7.41 52.02 0.40
N ALA A 22 8.52 52.72 0.12
CA ALA A 22 9.43 52.37 -0.97
C ALA A 22 10.01 50.94 -0.82
N LEU A 23 10.38 50.52 0.39
CA LEU A 23 10.85 49.15 0.65
C LEU A 23 9.77 48.09 0.40
N PHE A 24 8.50 48.39 0.70
CA PHE A 24 7.39 47.50 0.37
C PHE A 24 7.10 47.48 -1.13
N ASP A 25 7.07 48.63 -1.79
CA ASP A 25 6.85 48.72 -3.24
C ASP A 25 7.93 47.94 -4.00
N GLU A 26 9.19 48.06 -3.57
CA GLU A 26 10.31 47.29 -4.10
C GLU A 26 10.15 45.78 -3.87
N ALA A 27 9.74 45.37 -2.67
CA ALA A 27 9.48 43.95 -2.38
C ALA A 27 8.36 43.39 -3.26
N HIS A 28 7.27 44.15 -3.46
CA HIS A 28 6.17 43.73 -4.33
C HIS A 28 6.59 43.67 -5.79
N ARG A 29 7.42 44.61 -6.27
CA ARG A 29 7.99 44.58 -7.61
C ARG A 29 8.82 43.31 -7.83
N ILE A 30 9.78 43.04 -6.94
CA ILE A 30 10.63 41.85 -7.03
C ILE A 30 9.77 40.57 -6.99
N MET A 31 8.76 40.49 -6.12
CA MET A 31 7.86 39.34 -6.08
C MET A 31 7.09 39.13 -7.40
N ARG A 32 6.66 40.21 -8.06
CA ARG A 32 6.03 40.12 -9.38
C ARG A 32 7.02 39.66 -10.45
N ASP A 33 8.24 40.19 -10.44
CA ASP A 33 9.27 39.80 -11.40
C ASP A 33 9.64 38.32 -11.24
N VAL A 34 9.77 37.85 -9.99
CA VAL A 34 9.97 36.42 -9.69
C VAL A 34 8.82 35.58 -10.22
N ALA A 35 7.56 35.97 -9.97
CA ALA A 35 6.40 35.22 -10.44
C ALA A 35 6.34 35.15 -11.98
N ASN A 36 6.66 36.25 -12.67
CA ASN A 36 6.70 36.28 -14.14
C ASN A 36 7.81 35.38 -14.71
N ILE A 37 8.99 35.39 -14.08
CA ILE A 37 10.10 34.51 -14.49
C ILE A 37 9.73 33.05 -14.22
N GLU A 38 9.13 32.76 -13.07
CA GLU A 38 8.68 31.41 -12.72
C GLU A 38 7.63 30.89 -13.71
N GLU A 39 6.62 31.69 -14.04
CA GLU A 39 5.59 31.35 -15.05
C GLU A 39 6.22 31.10 -16.42
N PHE A 40 7.13 31.96 -16.87
CA PHE A 40 7.84 31.78 -18.13
C PHE A 40 8.65 30.48 -18.17
N VAL A 41 9.38 30.16 -17.10
CA VAL A 41 10.17 28.93 -17.00
C VAL A 41 9.26 27.70 -16.99
N ILE A 42 8.17 27.75 -16.24
CA ILE A 42 7.19 26.67 -16.17
C ILE A 42 6.58 26.41 -17.54
N ASP A 43 6.13 27.45 -18.23
CA ASP A 43 5.52 27.34 -19.56
C ASP A 43 6.52 26.79 -20.59
N ASP A 44 7.78 27.24 -20.56
CA ASP A 44 8.83 26.73 -21.45
C ASP A 44 9.09 25.23 -21.21
N VAL A 45 9.18 24.81 -19.96
CA VAL A 45 9.38 23.39 -19.59
C VAL A 45 8.17 22.54 -20.00
N ILE A 46 6.96 22.99 -19.68
CA ILE A 46 5.72 22.27 -19.99
C ILE A 46 5.53 22.12 -21.50
N ASN A 47 5.78 23.17 -22.28
CA ASN A 47 5.62 23.12 -23.74
C ASN A 47 6.63 22.18 -24.42
N LYS A 48 7.80 21.97 -23.81
CA LYS A 48 8.83 21.03 -24.30
C LYS A 48 8.63 19.61 -23.78
N ALA A 49 7.84 19.43 -22.72
CA ALA A 49 7.63 18.13 -22.12
C ALA A 49 6.77 17.22 -23.02
N GLN A 50 7.25 16.00 -23.26
CA GLN A 50 6.49 14.96 -23.96
C GLN A 50 5.55 14.21 -23.02
N VAL A 51 5.89 14.15 -21.73
CA VAL A 51 5.14 13.46 -20.68
C VAL A 51 5.05 14.38 -19.47
N ILE A 52 3.85 14.53 -18.92
CA ILE A 52 3.58 15.25 -17.68
C ILE A 52 2.99 14.26 -16.69
N THR A 53 3.65 14.10 -15.54
CA THR A 53 3.17 13.24 -14.45
C THR A 53 2.55 14.09 -13.37
N ALA A 54 1.34 13.75 -12.93
CA ALA A 54 0.66 14.40 -11.82
C ALA A 54 -0.23 13.39 -11.10
N THR A 55 -0.53 13.64 -9.83
CA THR A 55 -1.63 12.96 -9.15
C THR A 55 -2.96 13.37 -9.78
N LEU A 56 -4.03 12.59 -9.56
CA LEU A 56 -5.35 12.90 -10.13
C LEU A 56 -5.85 14.31 -9.76
N VAL A 57 -5.68 14.71 -8.50
CA VAL A 57 -6.00 16.07 -8.04
C VAL A 57 -4.98 17.08 -8.58
N GLY A 58 -3.70 16.70 -8.64
CA GLY A 58 -2.64 17.54 -9.22
C GLY A 58 -2.86 17.89 -10.70
N ALA A 59 -3.65 17.11 -11.43
CA ALA A 59 -4.04 17.43 -12.80
C ALA A 59 -4.86 18.73 -12.91
N ASP A 60 -5.46 19.23 -11.83
CA ASP A 60 -6.14 20.54 -11.77
C ASP A 60 -5.20 21.71 -11.39
N HIS A 61 -3.89 21.46 -11.27
CA HIS A 61 -2.92 22.52 -10.96
C HIS A 61 -2.89 23.60 -12.06
N TYR A 62 -2.81 24.88 -11.67
CA TYR A 62 -3.00 26.03 -12.58
C TYR A 62 -2.12 26.01 -13.83
N THR A 63 -0.91 25.45 -13.72
CA THR A 63 0.07 25.33 -14.81
C THR A 63 -0.36 24.36 -15.91
N ILE A 64 -1.15 23.33 -15.56
CA ILE A 64 -1.58 22.29 -16.49
C ILE A 64 -3.10 22.17 -16.62
N LYS A 65 -3.86 22.92 -15.82
CA LYS A 65 -5.33 22.88 -15.75
C LYS A 65 -6.01 23.17 -17.09
N LYS A 66 -5.43 24.04 -17.93
CA LYS A 66 -6.00 24.39 -19.24
C LYS A 66 -5.52 23.51 -20.39
N LEU A 67 -4.55 22.61 -20.14
CA LEU A 67 -4.01 21.73 -21.17
C LEU A 67 -4.95 20.55 -21.43
N THR A 68 -4.96 20.11 -22.68
CA THR A 68 -5.62 18.89 -23.15
C THR A 68 -4.59 17.95 -23.74
N TYR A 69 -4.87 16.66 -23.63
CA TYR A 69 -3.95 15.58 -23.96
C TYR A 69 -4.61 14.61 -24.93
N ARG A 70 -3.84 14.13 -25.91
CA ARG A 70 -4.27 13.03 -26.79
C ARG A 70 -4.48 11.74 -25.98
N THR A 71 -3.68 11.50 -24.97
CA THR A 71 -3.76 10.28 -24.15
C THR A 71 -3.43 10.60 -22.70
N VAL A 72 -4.25 10.08 -21.80
CA VAL A 72 -3.98 10.04 -20.36
C VAL A 72 -3.82 8.59 -19.96
N VAL A 73 -2.74 8.29 -19.26
CA VAL A 73 -2.50 7.00 -18.61
C VAL A 73 -2.71 7.22 -17.12
N MET A 74 -3.60 6.45 -16.51
CA MET A 74 -3.79 6.42 -15.06
C MET A 74 -3.25 5.11 -14.54
N ASP A 75 -2.19 5.19 -13.75
CA ASP A 75 -1.67 4.05 -13.00
C ASP A 75 -2.37 3.94 -11.64
N GLU A 76 -2.35 2.74 -11.04
CA GLU A 76 -3.04 2.40 -9.79
C GLU A 76 -4.55 2.79 -9.80
N ALA A 77 -5.20 2.67 -10.95
CA ALA A 77 -6.60 3.05 -11.15
C ALA A 77 -7.58 2.20 -10.30
N GLY A 78 -7.15 1.02 -9.84
CA GLY A 78 -7.89 0.18 -8.88
C GLY A 78 -8.05 0.81 -7.50
N GLN A 79 -7.28 1.86 -7.19
CA GLN A 79 -7.34 2.61 -5.94
C GLN A 79 -7.88 4.02 -6.09
N ALA A 80 -8.18 4.44 -7.32
CA ALA A 80 -8.64 5.77 -7.60
C ALA A 80 -10.14 5.90 -7.27
N LEU A 81 -10.48 6.93 -6.49
CA LEU A 81 -11.86 7.38 -6.39
C LEU A 81 -12.33 7.83 -7.78
N GLU A 82 -13.50 7.35 -8.20
CA GLU A 82 -14.07 7.71 -9.50
C GLU A 82 -14.22 9.23 -9.70
N PRO A 83 -14.71 10.02 -8.72
CA PRO A 83 -14.75 11.48 -8.86
C PRO A 83 -13.38 12.11 -9.12
N ALA A 84 -12.32 11.62 -8.49
CA ALA A 84 -10.96 12.13 -8.69
C ALA A 84 -10.43 11.75 -10.08
N SER A 85 -10.80 10.57 -10.58
CA SER A 85 -10.42 10.09 -11.91
C SER A 85 -10.89 11.04 -13.02
N TRP A 86 -12.09 11.59 -12.89
CA TRP A 86 -12.66 12.51 -13.87
C TRP A 86 -11.86 13.80 -14.07
N ILE A 87 -11.08 14.24 -13.08
CA ILE A 87 -10.21 15.42 -13.21
C ILE A 87 -9.22 15.24 -14.36
N ALA A 88 -8.62 14.05 -14.47
CA ALA A 88 -7.66 13.72 -15.53
C ALA A 88 -8.37 13.32 -16.83
N ILE A 89 -9.47 12.57 -16.74
CA ILE A 89 -10.19 12.04 -17.93
C ILE A 89 -10.77 13.15 -18.79
N LEU A 90 -11.33 14.21 -18.18
CA LEU A 90 -11.91 15.34 -18.92
C LEU A 90 -10.88 16.10 -19.78
N LYS A 91 -9.59 15.84 -19.58
CA LYS A 91 -8.48 16.42 -20.35
C LYS A 91 -8.02 15.52 -21.49
N ALA A 92 -8.58 14.32 -21.64
CA ALA A 92 -8.06 13.28 -22.51
C ALA A 92 -8.98 12.96 -23.70
N GLN A 93 -8.39 12.66 -24.87
CA GLN A 93 -9.11 12.05 -26.00
C GLN A 93 -9.10 10.52 -25.95
N ARG A 94 -8.07 9.94 -25.32
CA ARG A 94 -7.89 8.51 -25.10
C ARG A 94 -7.48 8.27 -23.65
N LEU A 95 -8.09 7.28 -23.03
CA LEU A 95 -7.80 6.89 -21.65
C LEU A 95 -7.17 5.49 -21.65
N ILE A 96 -6.11 5.32 -20.87
CA ILE A 96 -5.53 4.02 -20.53
C ILE A 96 -5.58 3.91 -19.01
N LEU A 97 -6.28 2.90 -18.50
CA LEU A 97 -6.33 2.60 -17.08
C LEU A 97 -5.43 1.39 -16.81
N ALA A 98 -4.46 1.55 -15.93
CA ALA A 98 -3.60 0.50 -15.41
C ALA A 98 -3.83 0.38 -13.91
N GLY A 99 -3.79 -0.85 -13.39
CA GLY A 99 -4.00 -1.13 -11.97
C GLY A 99 -4.69 -2.47 -11.77
N ASP A 100 -4.89 -2.83 -10.52
CA ASP A 100 -5.48 -4.10 -10.14
C ASP A 100 -6.68 -3.88 -9.22
N HIS A 101 -7.86 -4.19 -9.74
CA HIS A 101 -9.12 -4.07 -9.01
C HIS A 101 -9.37 -5.22 -8.01
N LEU A 102 -8.52 -6.24 -7.99
CA LEU A 102 -8.53 -7.34 -7.03
C LEU A 102 -7.56 -7.09 -5.85
N GLN A 103 -6.89 -5.94 -5.84
CA GLN A 103 -6.09 -5.41 -4.72
C GLN A 103 -6.87 -4.33 -3.95
N LEU A 104 -6.19 -3.48 -3.15
CA LEU A 104 -6.85 -2.53 -2.26
C LEU A 104 -7.78 -1.57 -3.02
N PRO A 105 -9.05 -1.42 -2.59
CA PRO A 105 -9.92 -0.36 -3.08
C PRO A 105 -9.51 1.00 -2.49
N PRO A 106 -10.08 2.12 -2.98
CA PRO A 106 -9.88 3.43 -2.37
C PRO A 106 -10.30 3.45 -0.89
N THR A 107 -9.48 4.08 -0.04
CA THR A 107 -9.78 4.26 1.39
C THR A 107 -10.91 5.26 1.62
N ILE A 108 -12.04 4.76 2.12
CA ILE A 108 -13.23 5.58 2.41
C ILE A 108 -13.48 5.57 3.92
N LYS A 109 -13.51 6.77 4.53
CA LYS A 109 -13.74 6.93 5.98
C LYS A 109 -15.22 6.84 6.35
N SER A 110 -16.11 7.16 5.42
CA SER A 110 -17.55 7.09 5.65
C SER A 110 -18.03 5.65 5.55
N GLN A 111 -18.92 5.24 6.46
CA GLN A 111 -19.59 3.93 6.39
C GLN A 111 -20.72 3.90 5.33
N GLN A 112 -21.06 5.06 4.73
CA GLN A 112 -22.05 5.12 3.66
C GLN A 112 -21.47 4.51 2.38
N SER A 113 -22.22 3.59 1.78
CA SER A 113 -21.82 2.86 0.58
C SER A 113 -21.86 3.72 -0.67
N GLY A 114 -21.03 3.38 -1.67
CA GLY A 114 -21.16 3.89 -3.04
C GLY A 114 -19.86 4.37 -3.71
N LEU A 115 -18.78 4.61 -2.96
CA LEU A 115 -17.51 5.10 -3.51
C LEU A 115 -16.42 4.03 -3.63
N THR A 116 -16.68 2.79 -3.18
CA THR A 116 -15.72 1.68 -3.16
C THR A 116 -15.46 1.12 -4.55
N THR A 117 -16.47 1.12 -5.43
CA THR A 117 -16.33 0.62 -6.79
C THR A 117 -15.61 1.65 -7.65
N THR A 118 -14.40 1.33 -8.08
CA THR A 118 -13.59 2.23 -8.92
C THR A 118 -14.07 2.28 -10.36
N LEU A 119 -13.60 3.30 -11.10
CA LEU A 119 -13.85 3.37 -12.54
C LEU A 119 -13.21 2.18 -13.28
N LEU A 120 -12.05 1.69 -12.81
CA LEU A 120 -11.42 0.49 -13.35
C LEU A 120 -12.33 -0.72 -13.20
N GLU A 121 -12.89 -0.97 -12.01
CA GLU A 121 -13.85 -2.06 -11.76
C GLU A 121 -15.04 -2.00 -12.70
N LYS A 122 -15.64 -0.81 -12.86
CA LYS A 122 -16.78 -0.60 -13.78
C LYS A 122 -16.39 -0.88 -15.23
N THR A 123 -15.21 -0.41 -15.66
CA THR A 123 -14.75 -0.58 -17.04
C THR A 123 -14.43 -2.03 -17.35
N VAL A 124 -13.82 -2.76 -16.42
CA VAL A 124 -13.56 -4.21 -16.56
C VAL A 124 -14.87 -4.99 -16.73
N ALA A 125 -15.89 -4.64 -15.96
CA ALA A 125 -17.20 -5.29 -16.05
C ALA A 125 -17.96 -4.97 -17.35
N LEU A 126 -17.88 -3.71 -17.83
CA LEU A 126 -18.61 -3.24 -19.02
C LEU A 126 -17.91 -3.61 -20.33
N HIS A 127 -16.58 -3.62 -20.33
CA HIS A 127 -15.73 -3.80 -21.52
C HIS A 127 -14.63 -4.84 -21.28
N PRO A 128 -14.98 -6.11 -20.98
CA PRO A 128 -14.00 -7.15 -20.74
C PRO A 128 -13.07 -7.40 -21.94
N GLU A 129 -13.52 -7.10 -23.17
CA GLU A 129 -12.73 -7.18 -24.41
C GLU A 129 -11.58 -6.17 -24.47
N ALA A 130 -11.66 -5.08 -23.71
CA ALA A 130 -10.63 -4.06 -23.63
C ALA A 130 -9.61 -4.32 -22.51
N VAL A 131 -9.81 -5.39 -21.71
CA VAL A 131 -8.96 -5.71 -20.57
C VAL A 131 -7.86 -6.67 -21.00
N THR A 132 -6.61 -6.27 -20.74
CA THR A 132 -5.44 -7.14 -20.89
C THR A 132 -4.86 -7.45 -19.51
N LEU A 133 -4.84 -8.73 -19.14
CA LEU A 133 -4.14 -9.19 -17.94
C LEU A 133 -2.67 -9.40 -18.29
N LEU A 134 -1.77 -8.81 -17.50
CA LEU A 134 -0.37 -9.21 -17.50
C LEU A 134 -0.26 -10.49 -16.68
N ASP A 135 -0.04 -11.61 -17.36
CA ASP A 135 -0.15 -12.97 -16.80
C ASP A 135 1.18 -13.56 -16.32
N GLU A 136 2.32 -12.92 -16.60
CA GLU A 136 3.63 -13.33 -16.08
C GLU A 136 4.11 -12.39 -14.96
N GLN A 137 4.47 -12.95 -13.80
CA GLN A 137 4.99 -12.21 -12.65
C GLN A 137 6.47 -12.53 -12.37
N TYR A 138 7.18 -11.52 -11.86
CA TYR A 138 8.64 -11.52 -11.68
C TYR A 138 9.07 -11.32 -10.22
N ARG A 139 8.17 -11.52 -9.25
CA ARG A 139 8.41 -11.27 -7.83
C ARG A 139 8.53 -12.54 -7.02
N MET A 140 7.52 -13.40 -7.11
CA MET A 140 7.22 -14.43 -6.10
C MET A 140 7.60 -15.82 -6.59
N ASN A 141 7.99 -16.69 -5.66
CA ASN A 141 7.97 -18.14 -5.86
C ASN A 141 6.55 -18.62 -6.28
N THR A 142 6.48 -19.67 -7.13
CA THR A 142 5.21 -20.24 -7.60
C THR A 142 4.30 -20.67 -6.44
N ALA A 143 4.86 -21.20 -5.35
CA ALA A 143 4.10 -21.61 -4.16
C ALA A 143 3.41 -20.42 -3.47
N ILE A 144 4.08 -19.27 -3.39
CA ILE A 144 3.52 -18.03 -2.83
C ILE A 144 2.44 -17.46 -3.76
N MET A 145 2.73 -17.43 -5.07
CA MET A 145 1.82 -16.91 -6.09
C MET A 145 0.53 -17.74 -6.19
N GLY A 146 0.62 -19.07 -6.06
CA GLY A 146 -0.41 -20.00 -6.52
C GLY A 146 -1.78 -19.79 -5.86
N PHE A 147 -1.84 -19.53 -4.56
CA PHE A 147 -3.13 -19.27 -3.90
C PHE A 147 -3.79 -17.97 -4.41
N SER A 148 -3.00 -16.89 -4.52
CA SER A 148 -3.49 -15.62 -5.08
C SER A 148 -3.95 -15.80 -6.52
N SER A 149 -3.17 -16.49 -7.36
CA SER A 149 -3.52 -16.80 -8.75
C SER A 149 -4.86 -17.54 -8.82
N LEU A 150 -5.02 -18.60 -8.02
CA LEU A 150 -6.24 -19.40 -7.98
C LEU A 150 -7.46 -18.58 -7.55
N LYS A 151 -7.37 -17.84 -6.44
CA LYS A 151 -8.52 -17.18 -5.82
C LYS A 151 -8.93 -15.88 -6.49
N PHE A 152 -7.98 -15.10 -6.96
CA PHE A 152 -8.24 -13.76 -7.49
C PHE A 152 -8.17 -13.73 -9.01
N TYR A 153 -7.27 -14.51 -9.63
CA TYR A 153 -6.93 -14.36 -11.04
C TYR A 153 -7.28 -15.60 -11.89
N GLN A 154 -8.18 -16.46 -11.41
CA GLN A 154 -8.64 -17.66 -12.14
C GLN A 154 -7.51 -18.57 -12.61
N ASN A 155 -6.44 -18.64 -11.81
CA ASN A 155 -5.22 -19.39 -12.08
C ASN A 155 -4.48 -18.97 -13.38
N LYS A 156 -4.65 -17.72 -13.82
CA LYS A 156 -4.02 -17.21 -15.05
C LYS A 156 -2.58 -16.72 -14.84
N LEU A 157 -2.16 -16.43 -13.61
CA LEU A 157 -0.81 -15.94 -13.35
C LEU A 157 0.22 -17.08 -13.43
N THR A 158 1.36 -16.77 -14.04
CA THR A 158 2.51 -17.64 -14.22
C THR A 158 3.75 -16.96 -13.63
N ALA A 159 4.60 -17.74 -12.96
CA ALA A 159 5.85 -17.22 -12.41
C ALA A 159 6.95 -17.31 -13.45
N HIS A 160 7.65 -16.20 -13.72
CA HIS A 160 8.80 -16.22 -14.60
C HIS A 160 9.88 -17.18 -14.04
N PRO A 161 10.62 -17.94 -14.89
CA PRO A 161 11.58 -18.94 -14.43
C PRO A 161 12.65 -18.44 -13.44
N LEU A 162 12.98 -17.14 -13.47
CA LEU A 162 13.92 -16.50 -12.53
C LEU A 162 13.42 -16.49 -11.07
N VAL A 163 12.10 -16.55 -10.84
CA VAL A 163 11.50 -16.47 -9.50
C VAL A 163 10.72 -17.72 -9.13
N ALA A 164 10.23 -18.48 -10.11
CA ALA A 164 9.32 -19.62 -9.93
C ALA A 164 9.76 -20.60 -8.82
N ASN A 165 11.04 -20.93 -8.77
CA ASN A 165 11.62 -21.88 -7.81
C ASN A 165 12.65 -21.23 -6.87
N ARG A 166 12.61 -19.89 -6.74
CA ARG A 166 13.56 -19.17 -5.89
C ARG A 166 13.23 -19.43 -4.43
N LEU A 167 14.22 -19.94 -3.68
CA LEU A 167 14.12 -20.20 -2.25
C LEU A 167 15.14 -19.36 -1.50
N TRP A 168 14.92 -19.13 -0.21
CA TRP A 168 15.93 -18.53 0.66
C TRP A 168 17.06 -19.52 0.99
N GLN A 169 16.73 -20.79 1.23
CA GLN A 169 17.69 -21.90 1.39
C GLN A 169 17.22 -23.15 0.62
N VAL A 170 18.12 -24.11 0.39
CA VAL A 170 17.90 -25.28 -0.49
C VAL A 170 16.69 -26.13 -0.08
N ASP A 171 16.40 -26.21 1.22
CA ASP A 171 15.28 -26.99 1.79
C ASP A 171 14.20 -26.11 2.42
N ASP A 172 14.21 -24.81 2.12
CA ASP A 172 13.26 -23.88 2.72
C ASP A 172 11.88 -24.00 2.10
N LYS A 173 10.84 -23.87 2.93
CA LYS A 173 9.46 -23.80 2.46
C LYS A 173 9.12 -22.36 2.10
N PRO A 174 8.80 -22.05 0.83
CA PRO A 174 8.51 -20.68 0.40
C PRO A 174 7.17 -20.16 0.94
N PHE A 175 6.27 -21.05 1.36
CA PHE A 175 5.03 -20.67 2.02
C PHE A 175 4.78 -21.60 3.21
N THR A 176 4.74 -21.02 4.40
CA THR A 176 4.39 -21.68 5.66
C THR A 176 3.14 -21.02 6.29
N PHE A 177 2.23 -21.84 6.82
CA PHE A 177 1.19 -21.44 7.76
C PHE A 177 1.52 -22.08 9.12
N ILE A 178 1.77 -21.25 10.14
CA ILE A 178 2.03 -21.68 11.51
C ILE A 178 0.75 -21.50 12.32
N ASP A 179 0.17 -22.63 12.71
CA ASP A 179 -1.09 -22.69 13.44
C ASP A 179 -0.89 -22.48 14.95
N THR A 180 -1.64 -21.54 15.51
CA THR A 180 -1.66 -21.25 16.95
C THR A 180 -2.87 -21.85 17.66
N ALA A 181 -3.72 -22.61 16.95
CA ALA A 181 -4.88 -23.27 17.52
C ALA A 181 -4.51 -24.16 18.72
N GLY A 182 -5.24 -23.97 19.82
CA GLY A 182 -5.02 -24.72 21.07
C GLY A 182 -3.75 -24.32 21.85
N ALA A 183 -3.01 -23.29 21.42
CA ALA A 183 -1.82 -22.80 22.13
C ALA A 183 -2.13 -21.78 23.25
N GLY A 184 -3.39 -21.38 23.38
CA GLY A 184 -3.81 -20.33 24.35
C GLY A 184 -3.38 -18.93 23.93
N TYR A 185 -3.17 -18.69 22.64
CA TYR A 185 -2.80 -17.38 22.10
C TYR A 185 -4.07 -16.57 21.93
N GLU A 186 -4.53 -15.91 22.99
CA GLU A 186 -5.83 -15.23 23.04
C GLU A 186 -5.74 -13.80 22.52
N GLU A 187 -6.74 -13.42 21.71
CA GLU A 187 -6.84 -12.03 21.27
C GLU A 187 -7.29 -11.12 22.42
N GLN A 188 -6.77 -9.89 22.43
CA GLN A 188 -7.10 -8.86 23.39
C GLN A 188 -7.68 -7.64 22.68
N ALA A 189 -8.75 -7.09 23.24
CA ALA A 189 -9.37 -5.86 22.75
C ALA A 189 -8.63 -4.65 23.34
N GLU A 190 -8.03 -3.82 22.48
CA GLU A 190 -7.34 -2.60 22.88
C GLU A 190 -8.02 -1.39 22.24
N GLY A 191 -8.97 -0.80 22.97
CA GLY A 191 -9.80 0.30 22.49
C GLY A 191 -10.64 -0.10 21.28
N THR A 192 -10.29 0.42 20.10
CA THR A 192 -10.94 0.08 18.82
C THR A 192 -10.12 -0.88 17.94
N SER A 193 -9.02 -1.43 18.47
CA SER A 193 -8.15 -2.39 17.79
C SER A 193 -8.09 -3.74 18.52
N THR A 194 -7.39 -4.68 17.90
CA THR A 194 -7.17 -6.02 18.44
C THR A 194 -5.67 -6.31 18.43
N THR A 195 -5.19 -6.98 19.48
CA THR A 195 -3.83 -7.49 19.62
C THR A 195 -3.87 -8.96 19.97
N ASN A 196 -2.76 -9.66 19.73
CA ASN A 196 -2.50 -11.00 20.21
C ASN A 196 -1.02 -11.03 20.64
N PRO A 197 -0.74 -10.77 21.94
CA PRO A 197 0.63 -10.64 22.43
C PRO A 197 1.47 -11.91 22.30
N GLU A 198 0.87 -13.07 22.50
CA GLU A 198 1.51 -14.37 22.38
C GLU A 198 1.91 -14.65 20.92
N GLU A 199 1.01 -14.38 19.96
CA GLU A 199 1.32 -14.47 18.53
C GLU A 199 2.44 -13.49 18.14
N ALA A 200 2.41 -12.26 18.65
CA ALA A 200 3.45 -11.27 18.39
C ALA A 200 4.82 -11.72 18.93
N ALA A 201 4.86 -12.19 20.17
CA ALA A 201 6.07 -12.70 20.81
C ALA A 201 6.62 -13.93 20.06
N PHE A 202 5.75 -14.83 19.62
CA PHE A 202 6.12 -15.98 18.81
C PHE A 202 6.76 -15.56 17.48
N ILE A 203 6.15 -14.62 16.74
CA ILE A 203 6.71 -14.13 15.47
C ILE A 203 8.13 -13.61 15.69
N VAL A 204 8.37 -12.84 16.75
CA VAL A 204 9.72 -12.34 17.07
C VAL A 204 10.69 -13.47 17.39
N LYS A 205 10.28 -14.42 18.25
CA LYS A 205 11.08 -15.63 18.56
C LYS A 205 11.44 -16.39 17.29
N HIS A 206 10.47 -16.59 16.40
CA HIS A 206 10.65 -17.32 15.16
C HIS A 206 11.58 -16.60 14.19
N ILE A 207 11.41 -15.28 13.99
CA ILE A 207 12.33 -14.47 13.16
C ILE A 207 13.78 -14.59 13.65
N VAL A 208 13.99 -14.52 14.97
CA VAL A 208 15.32 -14.66 15.58
C VAL A 208 15.87 -16.08 15.38
N ALA A 209 15.06 -17.12 15.59
CA ALA A 209 15.46 -18.52 15.43
C ALA A 209 15.86 -18.86 13.99
N MET A 210 15.16 -18.29 12.99
CA MET A 210 15.48 -18.47 11.58
C MET A 210 16.82 -17.82 11.19
N ALA A 211 17.32 -16.86 11.97
CA ALA A 211 18.62 -16.21 11.75
C ALA A 211 18.83 -15.74 10.29
N TYR A 212 17.80 -15.11 9.72
CA TYR A 212 17.82 -14.60 8.35
C TYR A 212 19.05 -13.71 8.08
N ALA A 213 19.88 -14.13 7.13
CA ALA A 213 21.06 -13.38 6.69
C ALA A 213 20.83 -12.79 5.29
N ASP A 214 21.27 -11.55 5.08
CA ASP A 214 21.28 -10.84 3.80
C ASP A 214 19.93 -10.78 3.06
N VAL A 215 18.82 -10.80 3.81
CA VAL A 215 17.46 -10.69 3.28
C VAL A 215 16.68 -9.59 3.97
N SER A 216 15.81 -8.94 3.19
CA SER A 216 14.88 -7.95 3.72
C SER A 216 13.63 -8.63 4.30
N ILE A 217 13.22 -8.20 5.50
CA ILE A 217 12.11 -8.81 6.24
C ILE A 217 11.07 -7.75 6.58
N ALA A 218 9.79 -8.09 6.47
CA ALA A 218 8.74 -7.32 7.12
C ALA A 218 7.68 -8.20 7.78
N VAL A 219 7.03 -7.63 8.80
CA VAL A 219 5.84 -8.18 9.44
C VAL A 219 4.64 -7.30 9.09
N ILE A 220 3.60 -7.91 8.54
CA ILE A 220 2.34 -7.26 8.19
C ILE A 220 1.27 -7.74 9.16
N ALA A 221 0.47 -6.82 9.70
CA ALA A 221 -0.72 -7.18 10.49
C ALA A 221 -1.93 -6.32 10.08
N PRO A 222 -3.16 -6.87 10.06
CA PRO A 222 -4.37 -6.10 9.72
C PRO A 222 -4.71 -5.03 10.76
N TYR A 223 -4.34 -5.26 12.02
CA TYR A 223 -4.74 -4.45 13.16
C TYR A 223 -3.63 -3.49 13.61
N LYS A 224 -3.97 -2.22 13.78
CA LYS A 224 -3.00 -1.20 14.23
C LYS A 224 -2.43 -1.47 15.62
N GLY A 225 -3.25 -2.00 16.54
CA GLY A 225 -2.78 -2.43 17.86
C GLY A 225 -1.66 -3.46 17.71
N GLN A 226 -1.89 -4.52 16.93
CA GLN A 226 -0.89 -5.56 16.67
C GLN A 226 0.38 -5.01 16.00
N VAL A 227 0.24 -4.10 15.03
CA VAL A 227 1.39 -3.42 14.41
C VAL A 227 2.22 -2.65 15.43
N ASN A 228 1.60 -1.91 16.35
CA ASN A 228 2.33 -1.16 17.37
C ASN A 228 3.06 -2.10 18.33
N LEU A 229 2.39 -3.15 18.79
CA LEU A 229 2.99 -4.16 19.65
C LEU A 229 4.21 -4.82 19.00
N LEU A 230 4.09 -5.23 17.73
CA LEU A 230 5.19 -5.82 16.97
C LEU A 230 6.34 -4.81 16.75
N LYS A 231 6.04 -3.53 16.51
CA LYS A 231 7.06 -2.48 16.41
C LYS A 231 7.85 -2.33 17.70
N ASP A 232 7.17 -2.38 18.84
CA ASP A 232 7.80 -2.25 20.16
C ASP A 232 8.69 -3.48 20.44
N LEU A 233 8.21 -4.69 20.14
CA LEU A 233 8.98 -5.93 20.33
C LEU A 233 10.18 -6.05 19.36
N LEU A 234 10.06 -5.49 18.16
CA LEU A 234 11.12 -5.49 17.13
C LEU A 234 11.94 -4.19 17.12
N ALA A 235 11.80 -3.35 18.15
CA ALA A 235 12.52 -2.09 18.26
C ALA A 235 14.04 -2.34 18.23
N GLY A 236 14.74 -1.61 17.35
CA GLY A 236 16.19 -1.75 17.17
C GLY A 236 16.62 -2.85 16.21
N THR A 237 15.67 -3.59 15.60
CA THR A 237 15.95 -4.51 14.48
C THR A 237 15.80 -3.79 13.12
N THR A 238 16.22 -4.46 12.05
CA THR A 238 16.02 -4.00 10.66
C THR A 238 14.67 -4.43 10.07
N VAL A 239 13.84 -5.14 10.85
CA VAL A 239 12.56 -5.67 10.40
C VAL A 239 11.53 -4.54 10.32
N GLU A 240 10.93 -4.37 9.15
CA GLU A 240 9.85 -3.39 9.00
C GLU A 240 8.52 -3.98 9.48
N VAL A 241 7.72 -3.18 10.19
CA VAL A 241 6.39 -3.61 10.64
C VAL A 241 5.35 -2.59 10.17
N ASN A 242 4.31 -3.05 9.48
CA ASN A 242 3.27 -2.16 8.97
C ASN A 242 1.91 -2.84 8.83
N THR A 243 0.88 -2.01 8.63
CA THR A 243 -0.43 -2.49 8.15
C THR A 243 -0.36 -2.87 6.68
N VAL A 244 -1.33 -3.65 6.20
CA VAL A 244 -1.47 -3.98 4.77
C VAL A 244 -1.47 -2.72 3.90
N ASP A 245 -2.31 -1.74 4.24
CA ASP A 245 -2.44 -0.48 3.50
C ASP A 245 -1.11 0.32 3.50
N GLY A 246 -0.38 0.30 4.62
CA GLY A 246 0.92 0.98 4.74
C GLY A 246 2.07 0.28 4.00
N PHE A 247 1.89 -0.99 3.62
CA PHE A 247 2.87 -1.79 2.89
C PHE A 247 2.62 -1.85 1.37
N GLN A 248 1.66 -1.08 0.88
CA GLN A 248 1.31 -1.07 -0.52
C GLN A 248 2.47 -0.62 -1.41
N GLY A 249 2.65 -1.30 -2.55
CA GLY A 249 3.72 -1.00 -3.52
C GLY A 249 5.12 -1.40 -3.03
N GLN A 250 5.26 -1.83 -1.78
CA GLN A 250 6.49 -2.37 -1.22
C GLN A 250 6.55 -3.89 -1.40
N GLU A 251 7.74 -4.45 -1.25
CA GLU A 251 8.02 -5.89 -1.33
C GLU A 251 9.26 -6.22 -0.49
N ARG A 252 9.31 -7.42 0.07
CA ARG A 252 10.46 -7.91 0.86
C ARG A 252 10.77 -9.34 0.48
N ASP A 253 11.99 -9.77 0.80
CA ASP A 253 12.40 -11.14 0.56
C ASP A 253 11.60 -12.11 1.43
N VAL A 254 11.40 -11.75 2.70
CA VAL A 254 10.60 -12.52 3.67
C VAL A 254 9.47 -11.65 4.22
N ILE A 255 8.25 -12.17 4.19
CA ILE A 255 7.09 -11.53 4.82
C ILE A 255 6.49 -12.47 5.87
N TYR A 256 6.29 -11.94 7.06
CA TYR A 256 5.42 -12.53 8.07
C TYR A 256 4.08 -11.83 8.06
N ILE A 257 2.99 -12.58 8.17
CA ILE A 257 1.64 -12.03 8.34
C ILE A 257 1.08 -12.52 9.68
N SER A 258 0.88 -11.59 10.60
CA SER A 258 0.17 -11.82 11.86
C SER A 258 -1.33 -11.68 11.61
N LEU A 259 -2.08 -12.77 11.73
CA LEU A 259 -3.53 -12.75 11.52
C LEU A 259 -4.29 -12.27 12.77
N THR A 260 -3.67 -12.33 13.96
CA THR A 260 -4.14 -11.73 15.22
C THR A 260 -5.41 -12.35 15.82
N ARG A 261 -6.37 -12.77 14.99
CA ARG A 261 -7.70 -13.22 15.43
C ARG A 261 -7.66 -14.64 15.98
N SER A 262 -8.15 -14.79 17.20
CA SER A 262 -8.19 -16.04 17.96
C SER A 262 -9.32 -15.93 19.00
N ASN A 263 -10.50 -16.46 18.67
CA ASN A 263 -11.72 -16.36 19.47
C ASN A 263 -12.69 -17.51 19.17
N SER A 264 -13.50 -17.88 20.16
CA SER A 264 -14.44 -19.01 20.07
C SER A 264 -15.58 -18.79 19.07
N GLU A 265 -15.88 -17.54 18.77
CA GLU A 265 -16.99 -17.10 17.91
C GLU A 265 -16.66 -17.16 16.42
N GLY A 266 -15.41 -17.46 16.03
CA GLY A 266 -15.00 -17.49 14.63
C GLY A 266 -14.98 -16.12 13.95
N THR A 267 -14.93 -15.04 14.74
CA THR A 267 -15.02 -13.68 14.23
C THR A 267 -13.66 -13.21 13.70
N ILE A 268 -13.60 -12.96 12.39
CA ILE A 268 -12.37 -12.58 11.69
C ILE A 268 -12.23 -11.06 11.48
N GLY A 269 -13.29 -10.26 11.66
CA GLY A 269 -13.23 -8.80 11.57
C GLY A 269 -12.63 -8.27 10.26
N PHE A 270 -11.53 -7.50 10.35
CA PHE A 270 -10.85 -6.86 9.21
C PHE A 270 -10.29 -7.86 8.18
N LEU A 271 -10.10 -9.11 8.58
CA LEU A 271 -9.67 -10.20 7.69
C LEU A 271 -10.74 -10.62 6.68
N SER A 272 -11.99 -10.14 6.81
CA SER A 272 -13.05 -10.39 5.83
C SER A 272 -12.85 -9.66 4.50
N ASP A 273 -11.95 -8.67 4.44
CA ASP A 273 -11.50 -8.06 3.19
C ASP A 273 -10.36 -8.88 2.59
N TYR A 274 -10.73 -9.82 1.72
CA TYR A 274 -9.77 -10.72 1.07
C TYR A 274 -8.83 -10.00 0.09
N ARG A 275 -9.19 -8.81 -0.40
CA ARG A 275 -8.30 -8.03 -1.27
C ARG A 275 -7.08 -7.53 -0.48
N ARG A 276 -7.26 -7.17 0.80
CA ARG A 276 -6.14 -6.89 1.71
C ARG A 276 -5.26 -8.11 1.92
N MET A 277 -5.85 -9.29 2.09
CA MET A 277 -5.06 -10.51 2.23
C MET A 277 -4.26 -10.81 0.95
N ASN A 278 -4.87 -10.67 -0.22
CA ASN A 278 -4.18 -10.80 -1.52
C ASN A 278 -2.97 -9.88 -1.59
N VAL A 279 -3.14 -8.61 -1.19
CA VAL A 279 -2.05 -7.64 -1.17
C VAL A 279 -0.96 -8.10 -0.23
N ALA A 280 -1.28 -8.46 1.01
CA ALA A 280 -0.30 -8.87 2.02
C ALA A 280 0.52 -10.09 1.58
N MET A 281 -0.13 -11.15 1.07
CA MET A 281 0.55 -12.37 0.60
C MET A 281 1.49 -12.08 -0.58
N THR A 282 1.08 -11.18 -1.48
CA THR A 282 1.83 -10.86 -2.71
C THR A 282 3.01 -9.90 -2.50
N ARG A 283 3.39 -9.61 -1.23
CA ARG A 283 4.56 -8.78 -0.90
C ARG A 283 5.85 -9.58 -0.72
N ALA A 284 5.75 -10.89 -0.55
CA ALA A 284 6.91 -11.78 -0.34
C ALA A 284 7.59 -12.14 -1.66
N LYS A 285 8.92 -12.17 -1.71
CA LYS A 285 9.67 -12.69 -2.87
C LYS A 285 10.09 -14.14 -2.69
N LEU A 286 10.72 -14.44 -1.56
CA LEU A 286 11.33 -15.74 -1.25
C LEU A 286 10.47 -16.59 -0.34
N LYS A 287 9.99 -15.99 0.76
CA LYS A 287 9.31 -16.71 1.83
C LYS A 287 8.14 -15.92 2.40
N LEU A 288 7.00 -16.57 2.53
CA LEU A 288 5.81 -16.08 3.16
C LEU A 288 5.48 -16.97 4.38
N VAL A 289 5.36 -16.37 5.55
CA VAL A 289 4.95 -17.06 6.79
C VAL A 289 3.68 -16.42 7.32
N LEU A 290 2.60 -17.19 7.39
CA LEU A 290 1.36 -16.77 8.04
C LEU A 290 1.34 -17.36 9.44
N VAL A 291 0.97 -16.55 10.43
CA VAL A 291 0.76 -17.02 11.80
C VAL A 291 -0.66 -16.66 12.22
N GLY A 292 -1.41 -17.64 12.72
CA GLY A 292 -2.76 -17.41 13.19
C GLY A 292 -3.47 -18.68 13.66
N ASP A 293 -4.64 -18.50 14.27
CA ASP A 293 -5.43 -19.57 14.85
C ASP A 293 -6.37 -20.21 13.82
N SER A 294 -6.08 -21.45 13.39
CA SER A 294 -6.92 -22.16 12.43
C SER A 294 -8.34 -22.42 12.96
N ALA A 295 -8.55 -22.60 14.27
CA ALA A 295 -9.86 -22.88 14.84
C ALA A 295 -10.82 -21.70 14.68
N THR A 296 -10.28 -20.48 14.74
CA THR A 296 -11.01 -19.24 14.43
C THR A 296 -11.15 -19.02 12.93
N LEU A 297 -10.02 -19.10 12.20
CA LEU A 297 -9.95 -18.65 10.81
C LEU A 297 -10.66 -19.60 9.83
N ALA A 298 -10.54 -20.92 10.03
CA ALA A 298 -11.10 -21.93 9.13
C ALA A 298 -12.64 -21.98 9.13
N GLN A 299 -13.31 -21.24 10.02
CA GLN A 299 -14.75 -21.03 9.95
C GLN A 299 -15.18 -20.25 8.70
N THR A 300 -14.25 -19.54 8.07
CA THR A 300 -14.47 -18.84 6.81
C THR A 300 -13.88 -19.65 5.64
N PRO A 301 -14.64 -19.91 4.55
CA PRO A 301 -14.16 -20.73 3.43
C PRO A 301 -12.82 -20.27 2.85
N PHE A 302 -12.62 -18.96 2.72
CA PHE A 302 -11.37 -18.40 2.19
C PHE A 302 -10.13 -18.83 2.97
N TYR A 303 -10.18 -18.76 4.31
CA TYR A 303 -9.04 -19.12 5.15
C TYR A 303 -8.91 -20.64 5.30
N ALA A 304 -10.02 -21.39 5.33
CA ALA A 304 -9.96 -22.86 5.28
C ALA A 304 -9.22 -23.36 4.03
N GLU A 305 -9.52 -22.77 2.88
CA GLU A 305 -8.85 -23.09 1.61
C GLU A 305 -7.39 -22.62 1.59
N LEU A 306 -7.07 -21.49 2.23
CA LEU A 306 -5.70 -21.00 2.37
C LEU A 306 -4.83 -21.94 3.21
N ILE A 307 -5.38 -22.41 4.33
CA ILE A 307 -4.72 -23.37 5.23
C ILE A 307 -4.54 -24.70 4.52
N ALA A 308 -5.58 -25.22 3.87
CA ALA A 308 -5.50 -26.47 3.08
C ALA A 308 -4.49 -26.35 1.93
N TYR A 309 -4.38 -25.17 1.30
CA TYR A 309 -3.37 -24.91 0.29
C TYR A 309 -1.95 -24.96 0.89
N ALA A 310 -1.71 -24.33 2.05
CA ALA A 310 -0.43 -24.45 2.74
C ALA A 310 -0.10 -25.91 3.11
N GLU A 311 -1.08 -26.68 3.58
CA GLU A 311 -0.94 -28.11 3.86
C GLU A 311 -0.58 -28.92 2.61
N SER A 312 -1.21 -28.63 1.45
CA SER A 312 -0.90 -29.29 0.19
C SER A 312 0.53 -29.07 -0.30
N LEU A 313 1.17 -27.99 0.15
CA LEU A 313 2.57 -27.67 -0.10
C LEU A 313 3.53 -28.25 0.95
N GLY A 314 3.01 -28.95 1.97
CA GLY A 314 3.78 -29.39 3.14
C GLY A 314 4.20 -28.24 4.08
N GLY A 315 3.57 -27.07 3.93
CA GLY A 315 3.87 -25.84 4.66
C GLY A 315 2.95 -25.56 5.85
N TYR A 316 2.08 -26.50 6.24
CA TYR A 316 1.32 -26.38 7.49
C TYR A 316 2.16 -26.91 8.65
N GLU A 317 2.33 -26.10 9.69
CA GLU A 317 3.11 -26.40 10.89
C GLU A 317 2.36 -25.93 12.12
N SER A 318 2.52 -26.63 13.24
CA SER A 318 1.97 -26.23 14.52
C SER A 318 2.96 -25.39 15.30
N VAL A 319 2.49 -24.36 16.01
CA VAL A 319 3.34 -23.53 16.89
C VAL A 319 4.11 -24.36 17.94
N TRP A 320 3.58 -25.53 18.32
CA TRP A 320 4.23 -26.47 19.24
C TRP A 320 5.50 -27.15 18.69
N GLU A 321 5.79 -26.99 17.40
CA GLU A 321 7.03 -27.49 16.78
C GLU A 321 8.25 -26.61 17.12
N TYR A 322 8.07 -25.47 17.82
CA TYR A 322 9.05 -24.40 18.02
C TYR A 322 9.34 -23.98 19.47
#